data_AF-A0A954N771-F1
#
_entry.id   AF-A0A954N771-F1
#
_cell.length_a   1.000
_cell.length_b   1.000
_cell.length_c   1.000
_cell.angle_alpha   90.00
_cell.angle_beta   90.00
_cell.angle_gamma   90.00
#
_symmetry.space_group_name_H-M   'P 1'
#
loop_
_entity.id
_entity.type
_entity.pdbx_description
1 polymer ?
#
loop_
_entity_poly.entity_id
_entity_poly.type
_entity_poly.pdbx_seq_one_letter_code
_entity_poly.pdbx_strand_id
1 'polypeptide(L)'
;MRHRKRGRTLGRSSSHRKAMIRNLASSLFLTEREYEPEEDGAPKVPGRVVTTLQKAKEARSLVEKCITLARHSIPAQEEARKFETDAERNTDQWRSWRKSEQWQKWCAAIAPVVTARRRAVQLLGDKEAVQILFDEIAPRFEDRPGGYTRVVRLATPRLGDGGTQAIFEFVGVRDRVVQRSVAPSFEDDVVKAPRKPAAEETAEPGDAEKKDAE
;
A
#
# COMPACT_ATOMS: atom_id res chain seq x y z
N MET A 1 -4.51 -18.12 -27.45
CA MET A 1 -4.01 -17.63 -26.14
C MET A 1 -3.55 -16.19 -26.26
N ARG A 2 -3.63 -15.39 -25.19
CA ARG A 2 -3.09 -14.02 -25.16
C ARG A 2 -1.75 -14.01 -24.40
N HIS A 3 -0.65 -14.27 -25.10
CA HIS A 3 0.69 -14.23 -24.49
C HIS A 3 1.06 -12.80 -24.06
N ARG A 4 1.74 -12.66 -22.91
CA ARG A 4 2.22 -11.39 -22.34
C ARG A 4 1.18 -10.28 -22.10
N LYS A 5 -0.12 -10.58 -22.21
CA LYS A 5 -1.19 -9.63 -21.86
C LYS A 5 -1.60 -9.83 -20.40
N ARG A 6 -1.16 -8.92 -19.53
CA ARG A 6 -1.54 -8.89 -18.12
C ARG A 6 -2.90 -8.21 -17.94
N GLY A 7 -3.69 -8.74 -17.00
CA GLY A 7 -4.95 -8.14 -16.55
C GLY A 7 -6.20 -8.65 -17.28
N ARG A 8 -7.36 -8.30 -16.72
CA ARG A 8 -8.69 -8.76 -17.17
C ARG A 8 -9.44 -7.63 -17.87
N THR A 9 -10.27 -7.96 -18.86
CA THR A 9 -11.14 -6.97 -19.52
C THR A 9 -12.35 -6.60 -18.68
N LEU A 10 -12.78 -7.49 -17.77
CA LEU A 10 -13.94 -7.32 -16.87
C LEU A 10 -15.24 -6.99 -17.62
N GLY A 11 -15.38 -7.45 -18.88
CA GLY A 11 -16.53 -7.14 -19.73
C GLY A 11 -16.70 -5.65 -20.06
N ARG A 12 -15.63 -4.86 -20.02
CA ARG A 12 -15.68 -3.39 -20.20
C ARG A 12 -14.70 -2.90 -21.26
N SER A 13 -15.04 -1.75 -21.86
CA SER A 13 -14.12 -0.98 -22.71
C SER A 13 -12.88 -0.53 -21.92
N SER A 14 -11.82 -0.13 -22.62
CA SER A 14 -10.56 0.29 -21.98
C SER A 14 -10.75 1.53 -21.10
N SER A 15 -11.54 2.51 -21.53
CA SER A 15 -11.85 3.74 -20.78
C SER A 15 -12.66 3.43 -19.53
N HIS A 16 -13.76 2.69 -19.65
CA HIS A 16 -14.60 2.30 -18.51
C HIS A 16 -13.81 1.43 -17.52
N ARG A 17 -13.02 0.46 -18.01
CA ARG A 17 -12.17 -0.35 -17.12
C ARG A 17 -11.19 0.50 -16.32
N LYS A 18 -10.52 1.47 -16.95
CA LYS A 18 -9.61 2.41 -16.26
C LYS A 18 -10.36 3.25 -15.23
N ALA A 19 -11.51 3.81 -15.57
CA ALA A 19 -12.34 4.59 -14.66
C ALA A 19 -12.82 3.77 -13.46
N MET A 20 -13.28 2.54 -13.67
CA MET A 20 -13.73 1.66 -12.59
C MET A 20 -12.60 1.24 -11.65
N ILE A 21 -11.42 0.91 -12.19
CA ILE A 21 -10.24 0.59 -11.36
C ILE A 21 -9.80 1.80 -10.56
N ARG A 22 -9.78 2.99 -11.19
CA ARG A 22 -9.47 4.25 -10.53
C ARG A 22 -10.43 4.52 -9.38
N ASN A 23 -11.74 4.47 -9.64
CA ASN A 23 -12.75 4.73 -8.62
C ASN A 23 -12.64 3.72 -7.47
N LEU A 24 -12.44 2.42 -7.77
CA LEU A 24 -12.26 1.41 -6.73
C LEU A 24 -11.00 1.64 -5.88
N ALA A 25 -9.90 2.11 -6.50
CA ALA A 25 -8.69 2.47 -5.77
C ALA A 25 -8.89 3.72 -4.91
N SER A 26 -9.50 4.78 -5.45
CA SER A 26 -9.82 6.01 -4.71
C SER A 26 -10.76 5.73 -3.55
N SER A 27 -11.83 4.94 -3.76
CA SER A 27 -12.74 4.52 -2.69
C SER A 27 -12.04 3.78 -1.56
N LEU A 28 -10.99 2.99 -1.84
CA LEU A 28 -10.22 2.33 -0.78
C LEU A 28 -9.51 3.36 0.11
N PHE A 29 -8.86 4.36 -0.47
CA PHE A 29 -8.21 5.43 0.29
C PHE A 29 -9.23 6.29 1.05
N LEU A 30 -10.35 6.65 0.40
CA LEU A 30 -11.43 7.43 1.00
C LEU A 30 -12.16 6.71 2.14
N THR A 31 -11.88 5.43 2.40
CA THR A 31 -12.41 4.76 3.60
C THR A 31 -11.69 5.16 4.88
N GLU A 32 -10.51 5.77 4.78
CA GLU A 32 -9.70 6.23 5.92
C GLU A 32 -9.92 7.73 6.19
N ARG A 33 -10.76 8.42 5.38
CA ARG A 33 -11.13 9.81 5.64
C ARG A 33 -11.82 9.94 7.00
N GLU A 34 -11.84 11.14 7.56
CA GLU A 34 -12.69 11.45 8.70
C GLU A 34 -14.16 11.45 8.26
N TYR A 35 -15.02 10.69 8.96
CA TYR A 35 -16.45 10.59 8.66
C TYR A 35 -17.25 10.47 9.95
N GLU A 36 -18.50 10.91 9.92
CA GLU A 36 -19.44 10.68 11.00
C GLU A 36 -20.10 9.29 10.84
N PRO A 37 -20.23 8.48 11.90
CA PRO A 37 -20.74 7.11 11.78
C PRO A 37 -22.14 6.97 11.15
N GLU A 38 -22.95 8.03 11.22
CA GLU A 38 -24.33 8.07 10.71
C GLU A 38 -24.44 8.77 9.35
N GLU A 39 -23.33 9.26 8.78
CA GLU A 39 -23.28 9.87 7.44
C GLU A 39 -23.65 8.84 6.36
N ASP A 40 -24.44 9.26 5.37
CA ASP A 40 -24.75 8.41 4.22
C ASP A 40 -23.47 8.08 3.43
N GLY A 41 -23.24 6.80 3.17
CA GLY A 41 -22.04 6.32 2.52
C GLY A 41 -20.80 6.25 3.42
N ALA A 42 -20.95 6.36 4.74
CA ALA A 42 -19.88 6.08 5.70
C ALA A 42 -19.33 4.65 5.50
N PRO A 43 -17.99 4.47 5.47
CA PRO A 43 -17.41 3.15 5.32
C PRO A 43 -17.68 2.32 6.58
N LYS A 44 -18.18 1.10 6.38
CA LYS A 44 -18.41 0.17 7.51
C LYS A 44 -17.14 -0.16 8.29
N VAL A 45 -15.99 -0.19 7.59
CA VAL A 45 -14.69 -0.49 8.18
C VAL A 45 -13.63 0.36 7.46
N PRO A 46 -12.84 1.18 8.19
CA PRO A 46 -11.73 1.93 7.61
C PRO A 46 -10.67 1.03 7.00
N GLY A 47 -10.15 1.44 5.85
CA GLY A 47 -9.13 0.73 5.08
C GLY A 47 -9.63 -0.53 4.37
N ARG A 48 -10.95 -0.66 4.14
CA ARG A 48 -11.57 -1.88 3.61
C ARG A 48 -12.71 -1.60 2.63
N VAL A 49 -12.69 -2.29 1.48
CA VAL A 49 -13.78 -2.32 0.51
C VAL A 49 -14.18 -3.75 0.19
N VAL A 50 -15.48 -4.00 0.08
CA VAL A 50 -16.02 -5.30 -0.39
C VAL A 50 -16.39 -5.19 -1.86
N THR A 51 -15.78 -6.03 -2.70
CA THR A 51 -16.00 -6.01 -4.15
C THR A 51 -15.93 -7.43 -4.72
N THR A 52 -15.94 -7.59 -6.05
CA THR A 52 -15.71 -8.92 -6.65
C THR A 52 -14.23 -9.28 -6.68
N LEU A 53 -13.91 -10.56 -6.55
CA LEU A 53 -12.52 -11.05 -6.49
C LEU A 53 -11.67 -10.55 -7.65
N GLN A 54 -12.24 -10.54 -8.85
CA GLN A 54 -11.56 -10.13 -10.07
C GLN A 54 -11.31 -8.62 -10.06
N LYS A 55 -12.27 -7.79 -9.63
CA LYS A 55 -12.09 -6.34 -9.51
C LYS A 55 -11.00 -5.99 -8.50
N ALA A 56 -11.01 -6.63 -7.32
CA ALA A 56 -9.99 -6.45 -6.30
C ALA A 56 -8.58 -6.78 -6.80
N LYS A 57 -8.42 -7.91 -7.51
CA LYS A 57 -7.13 -8.32 -8.08
C LYS A 57 -6.61 -7.33 -9.14
N GLU A 58 -7.48 -6.72 -9.93
CA GLU A 58 -7.07 -5.70 -10.91
C GLU A 58 -6.74 -4.35 -10.25
N ALA A 59 -7.49 -3.96 -9.21
CA ALA A 59 -7.26 -2.70 -8.48
C ALA A 59 -5.95 -2.70 -7.68
N ARG A 60 -5.51 -3.86 -7.16
CA ARG A 60 -4.25 -4.03 -6.42
C ARG A 60 -3.08 -3.34 -7.12
N SER A 61 -2.89 -3.55 -8.42
CA SER A 61 -1.72 -3.00 -9.12
C SER A 61 -1.67 -1.47 -9.11
N LEU A 62 -2.83 -0.81 -9.10
CA LEU A 62 -2.90 0.65 -9.05
C LEU A 62 -2.61 1.15 -7.64
N VAL A 63 -3.25 0.54 -6.63
CA VAL A 63 -3.08 0.91 -5.22
C VAL A 63 -1.64 0.73 -4.76
N GLU A 64 -1.03 -0.43 -5.03
CA GLU A 64 0.37 -0.70 -4.67
C GLU A 64 1.32 0.32 -5.30
N LYS A 65 1.06 0.71 -6.55
CA LYS A 65 1.85 1.73 -7.25
C LYS A 65 1.69 3.11 -6.61
N CYS A 66 0.47 3.49 -6.22
CA CYS A 66 0.22 4.77 -5.56
C CYS A 66 0.92 4.85 -4.18
N ILE A 67 0.81 3.80 -3.37
CA ILE A 67 1.49 3.74 -2.06
C ILE A 67 3.01 3.77 -2.24
N THR A 68 3.54 3.01 -3.20
CA THR A 68 4.98 3.04 -3.51
C THR A 68 5.44 4.43 -3.90
N LEU A 69 4.72 5.12 -4.80
CA LEU A 69 5.04 6.49 -5.20
C LEU A 69 5.03 7.46 -4.02
N ALA A 70 4.07 7.35 -3.11
CA ALA A 70 3.96 8.21 -1.93
C ALA A 70 5.08 7.91 -0.92
N ARG A 71 5.33 6.63 -0.60
CA ARG A 71 6.41 6.19 0.29
C ARG A 71 7.78 6.68 -0.18
N HIS A 72 8.08 6.55 -1.48
CA HIS A 72 9.36 7.02 -2.04
C HIS A 72 9.55 8.54 -1.94
N SER A 73 8.50 9.31 -1.68
CA SER A 73 8.60 10.76 -1.51
C SER A 73 8.92 11.18 -0.08
N ILE A 74 8.82 10.29 0.91
CA ILE A 74 9.04 10.60 2.33
C ILE A 74 10.45 11.18 2.57
N PRO A 75 11.56 10.60 2.06
CA PRO A 75 12.88 11.17 2.31
C PRO A 75 13.04 12.61 1.76
N ALA A 76 12.44 12.88 0.60
CA ALA A 76 12.46 14.22 0.01
C ALA A 76 11.63 15.22 0.85
N GLN A 77 10.55 14.75 1.47
CA GLN A 77 9.74 15.54 2.40
C GLN A 77 10.50 15.86 3.68
N GLU A 78 11.24 14.91 4.23
CA GLU A 78 12.08 15.11 5.43
C GLU A 78 13.22 16.09 5.16
N GLU A 79 13.92 15.97 4.03
CA GLU A 79 14.94 16.93 3.62
C GLU A 79 14.36 18.33 3.44
N ALA A 80 13.17 18.45 2.85
CA ALA A 80 12.50 19.74 2.71
C ALA A 80 12.17 20.36 4.07
N ARG A 81 11.69 19.56 5.04
CA ARG A 81 11.34 20.03 6.39
C ARG A 81 12.52 20.71 7.11
N LYS A 82 13.77 20.33 6.84
CA LYS A 82 14.97 20.98 7.41
C LYS A 82 15.17 22.43 6.97
N PHE A 83 14.62 22.81 5.82
CA PHE A 83 14.73 24.16 5.25
C PHE A 83 13.43 24.96 5.38
N GLU A 84 12.39 24.38 5.99
CA GLU A 84 11.08 25.00 6.19
C GLU A 84 11.15 26.14 7.20
N THR A 85 10.21 27.08 7.11
CA THR A 85 10.07 28.20 8.05
C THR A 85 8.80 28.02 8.88
N ASP A 86 8.86 28.38 10.16
CA ASP A 86 7.69 28.40 11.05
C ASP A 86 6.79 29.64 10.82
N ALA A 87 7.23 30.60 10.00
CA ALA A 87 6.47 31.81 9.74
C ALA A 87 5.14 31.53 9.03
N GLU A 88 4.06 32.10 9.56
CA GLU A 88 2.73 31.98 8.96
C GLU A 88 2.70 32.51 7.52
N ARG A 89 1.87 31.87 6.69
CA ARG A 89 1.76 32.20 5.28
C ARG A 89 1.31 33.66 5.08
N ASN A 90 1.92 34.35 4.12
CA ASN A 90 1.66 35.76 3.76
C ASN A 90 2.11 36.82 4.79
N THR A 91 2.80 36.43 5.86
CA THR A 91 3.50 37.39 6.73
C THR A 91 4.74 37.98 6.04
N ASP A 92 5.27 39.09 6.56
CA ASP A 92 6.50 39.69 6.02
C ASP A 92 7.72 38.78 6.23
N GLN A 93 7.76 38.06 7.35
CA GLN A 93 8.76 37.02 7.60
C GLN A 93 8.70 35.93 6.53
N TRP A 94 7.50 35.42 6.19
CA TRP A 94 7.33 34.46 5.11
C TRP A 94 7.75 35.00 3.74
N ARG A 95 7.41 36.27 3.43
CA ARG A 95 7.84 36.93 2.18
C ARG A 95 9.36 37.07 2.10
N SER A 96 10.02 37.38 3.22
CA SER A 96 11.47 37.48 3.30
C SER A 96 12.17 36.13 3.11
N TRP A 97 11.66 35.07 3.75
CA TRP A 97 12.16 33.70 3.60
C TRP A 97 12.08 33.23 2.14
N ARG A 98 11.01 33.55 1.41
CA ARG A 98 10.88 33.21 -0.03
C ARG A 98 11.94 33.84 -0.94
N LYS A 99 12.64 34.88 -0.49
CA LYS A 99 13.76 35.51 -1.21
C LYS A 99 15.12 34.95 -0.78
N SER A 100 15.16 34.12 0.26
CA SER A 100 16.39 33.55 0.83
C SER A 100 16.90 32.33 0.05
N GLU A 101 18.15 31.95 0.29
CA GLU A 101 18.71 30.68 -0.19
C GLU A 101 18.04 29.46 0.43
N GLN A 102 17.51 29.57 1.66
CA GLN A 102 16.77 28.48 2.31
C GLN A 102 15.53 28.09 1.49
N TRP A 103 14.81 29.06 0.94
CA TRP A 103 13.68 28.79 0.04
C TRP A 103 14.09 28.05 -1.23
N GLN A 104 15.25 28.36 -1.80
CA GLN A 104 15.76 27.67 -2.98
C GLN A 104 16.10 26.21 -2.66
N LYS A 105 16.76 25.97 -1.52
CA LYS A 105 17.05 24.63 -1.00
C LYS A 105 15.77 23.84 -0.71
N TRP A 106 14.79 24.47 -0.05
CA TRP A 106 13.47 23.91 0.19
C TRP A 106 12.75 23.53 -1.12
N CYS A 107 12.72 24.43 -2.10
CA CYS A 107 12.13 24.18 -3.42
C CYS A 107 12.76 22.98 -4.12
N ALA A 108 14.10 22.87 -4.09
CA ALA A 108 14.81 21.75 -4.69
C ALA A 108 14.49 20.43 -3.97
N ALA A 109 14.45 20.44 -2.64
CA ALA A 109 14.15 19.27 -1.82
C ALA A 109 12.69 18.79 -1.99
N ILE A 110 11.71 19.70 -2.05
CA ILE A 110 10.28 19.34 -2.12
C ILE A 110 9.81 18.96 -3.54
N ALA A 111 10.55 19.32 -4.59
CA ALA A 111 10.15 19.11 -5.98
C ALA A 111 9.76 17.64 -6.33
N PRO A 112 10.46 16.60 -5.84
CA PRO A 112 10.07 15.20 -6.04
C PRO A 112 8.70 14.88 -5.41
N VAL A 113 8.41 15.41 -4.22
CA VAL A 113 7.13 15.22 -3.51
C VAL A 113 5.98 15.82 -4.31
N VAL A 114 6.15 17.06 -4.81
CA VAL A 114 5.16 17.72 -5.66
C VAL A 114 4.91 16.92 -6.94
N THR A 115 5.97 16.38 -7.55
CA THR A 115 5.88 15.54 -8.75
C THR A 115 5.14 14.24 -8.46
N ALA A 116 5.43 13.59 -7.34
CA ALA A 116 4.74 12.37 -6.90
C ALA A 116 3.25 12.63 -6.62
N ARG A 117 2.91 13.71 -5.92
CA ARG A 117 1.51 14.14 -5.67
C ARG A 117 0.76 14.39 -6.98
N ARG A 118 1.35 15.15 -7.92
CA ARG A 118 0.77 15.37 -9.26
C ARG A 118 0.55 14.06 -10.02
N ARG A 119 1.50 13.13 -9.94
CA ARG A 119 1.38 11.81 -10.57
C ARG A 119 0.28 10.97 -9.94
N ALA A 120 0.16 10.99 -8.61
CA ALA A 120 -0.90 10.28 -7.90
C ALA A 120 -2.29 10.83 -8.28
N VAL A 121 -2.44 12.16 -8.40
CA VAL A 121 -3.70 12.78 -8.89
C VAL A 121 -4.05 12.32 -10.31
N GLN A 122 -3.08 12.19 -11.22
CA GLN A 122 -3.36 11.64 -12.56
C GLN A 122 -3.83 10.17 -12.54
N LEU A 123 -3.31 9.39 -11.60
CA LEU A 123 -3.63 7.97 -11.46
C LEU A 123 -5.01 7.79 -10.82
N LEU A 124 -5.27 8.45 -9.68
CA LEU A 124 -6.47 8.32 -8.85
C LEU A 124 -7.62 9.25 -9.26
N GLY A 125 -7.33 10.40 -9.87
CA GLY A 125 -8.34 11.37 -10.30
C GLY A 125 -9.12 12.04 -9.16
N ASP A 126 -8.71 11.80 -7.91
CA ASP A 126 -9.36 12.29 -6.69
C ASP A 126 -8.30 12.94 -5.81
N LYS A 127 -8.55 14.17 -5.34
CA LYS A 127 -7.57 14.96 -4.58
C LYS A 127 -7.55 14.57 -3.10
N GLU A 128 -8.72 14.27 -2.54
CA GLU A 128 -8.88 13.89 -1.14
C GLU A 128 -8.25 12.53 -0.90
N ALA A 129 -8.50 11.56 -1.79
CA ALA A 129 -7.83 10.26 -1.76
C ALA A 129 -6.29 10.37 -1.83
N VAL A 130 -5.78 11.35 -2.59
CA VAL A 130 -4.33 11.61 -2.67
C VAL A 130 -3.81 12.28 -1.40
N GLN A 131 -4.58 13.15 -0.76
CA GLN A 131 -4.21 13.74 0.52
C GLN A 131 -4.06 12.65 1.59
N ILE A 132 -5.09 11.83 1.79
CA ILE A 132 -5.08 10.68 2.72
C ILE A 132 -3.92 9.73 2.42
N LEU A 133 -3.68 9.45 1.13
CA LEU A 133 -2.57 8.60 0.69
C LEU A 133 -1.21 9.10 1.20
N PHE A 134 -0.92 10.40 1.09
CA PHE A 134 0.38 10.96 1.45
C PHE A 134 0.49 11.26 2.94
N ASP A 135 -0.61 11.69 3.58
CA ASP A 135 -0.58 12.19 4.95
C ASP A 135 -0.73 11.05 5.98
N GLU A 136 -1.52 10.01 5.67
CA GLU A 136 -1.81 8.92 6.62
C GLU A 136 -1.27 7.56 6.16
N ILE A 137 -1.51 7.19 4.90
CA ILE A 137 -1.25 5.82 4.43
C ILE A 137 0.22 5.58 4.11
N ALA A 138 0.90 6.53 3.49
CA ALA A 138 2.30 6.37 3.13
C ALA A 138 3.22 6.23 4.37
N PRO A 139 3.10 7.07 5.42
CA PRO A 139 3.88 6.89 6.66
C PRO A 139 3.64 5.53 7.32
N ARG A 140 2.40 5.05 7.32
CA ARG A 140 2.05 3.72 7.87
C ARG A 140 2.80 2.55 7.19
N PHE A 141 3.28 2.74 5.96
CA PHE A 141 3.94 1.69 5.18
C PHE A 141 5.40 1.97 4.84
N GLU A 142 6.04 2.87 5.58
CA GLU A 142 7.43 3.26 5.37
C GLU A 142 8.40 2.07 5.41
N ASP A 143 8.33 1.26 6.47
CA ASP A 143 9.22 0.11 6.66
C ASP A 143 8.87 -1.10 5.78
N ARG A 144 7.72 -1.07 5.09
CA ARG A 144 7.24 -2.22 4.31
C ARG A 144 7.74 -2.13 2.87
N PRO A 145 8.55 -3.09 2.37
CA PRO A 145 9.08 -3.04 1.00
C PRO A 145 7.99 -3.18 -0.09
N GLY A 146 6.89 -3.87 0.20
CA GLY A 146 5.73 -3.99 -0.70
C GLY A 146 4.62 -4.89 -0.14
N GLY A 147 3.53 -5.06 -0.90
CA GLY A 147 2.40 -5.86 -0.46
C GLY A 147 1.61 -5.14 0.64
N TYR A 148 1.15 -3.92 0.32
CA TYR A 148 0.40 -3.05 1.24
C TYR A 148 -1.06 -3.45 1.34
N THR A 149 -1.57 -4.20 0.36
CA THR A 149 -2.96 -4.61 0.28
C THR A 149 -3.13 -6.12 0.34
N ARG A 150 -4.23 -6.55 0.96
CA ARG A 150 -4.70 -7.93 1.01
C ARG A 150 -6.01 -8.07 0.26
N VAL A 151 -6.18 -9.22 -0.41
CA VAL A 151 -7.47 -9.62 -1.00
C VAL A 151 -7.89 -10.95 -0.37
N VAL A 152 -8.96 -10.93 0.41
CA VAL A 152 -9.52 -12.11 1.08
C VAL A 152 -10.81 -12.50 0.38
N ARG A 153 -10.89 -13.73 -0.14
CA ARG A 153 -12.11 -14.24 -0.76
C ARG A 153 -13.17 -14.47 0.33
N LEU A 154 -14.39 -13.98 0.11
CA LEU A 154 -15.52 -14.28 0.99
C LEU A 154 -16.03 -15.70 0.75
N ALA A 155 -16.51 -16.35 1.82
CA ALA A 155 -17.00 -17.72 1.77
C ALA A 155 -18.28 -17.84 0.94
N THR A 156 -19.20 -16.88 1.13
CA THR A 156 -20.47 -16.83 0.42
C THR A 156 -20.36 -16.01 -0.87
N PRO A 157 -20.87 -16.51 -2.01
CA PRO A 157 -21.08 -15.70 -3.20
C PRO A 157 -22.14 -14.63 -2.96
N ARG A 158 -22.17 -13.62 -3.82
CA ARG A 158 -23.22 -12.61 -3.80
C ARG A 158 -24.58 -13.23 -4.12
N LEU A 159 -25.58 -12.92 -3.30
CA LEU A 159 -26.97 -13.28 -3.55
C LEU A 159 -27.48 -12.56 -4.80
N GLY A 160 -28.10 -13.30 -5.72
CA GLY A 160 -28.64 -12.78 -6.98
C GLY A 160 -27.84 -13.20 -8.21
N ASP A 161 -26.59 -12.75 -8.34
CA ASP A 161 -25.74 -13.02 -9.52
C ASP A 161 -24.68 -14.12 -9.31
N GLY A 162 -24.58 -14.69 -8.09
CA GLY A 162 -23.59 -15.71 -7.74
C GLY A 162 -22.13 -15.25 -7.83
N GLY A 163 -21.88 -13.93 -7.90
CA GLY A 163 -20.55 -13.38 -8.08
C GLY A 163 -19.63 -13.64 -6.88
N THR A 164 -18.42 -14.15 -7.12
CA THR A 164 -17.43 -14.36 -6.06
C THR A 164 -16.96 -13.02 -5.48
N GLN A 165 -17.29 -12.76 -4.21
CA GLN A 165 -16.88 -11.56 -3.53
C GLN A 165 -15.52 -11.71 -2.83
N ALA A 166 -14.88 -10.58 -2.59
CA ALA A 166 -13.66 -10.48 -1.83
C ALA A 166 -13.61 -9.16 -1.04
N ILE A 167 -13.01 -9.23 0.13
CA ILE A 167 -12.55 -8.08 0.88
C ILE A 167 -11.23 -7.63 0.27
N PHE A 168 -11.12 -6.35 -0.06
CA PHE A 168 -9.90 -5.68 -0.48
C PHE A 168 -9.53 -4.64 0.59
N GLU A 169 -8.39 -4.80 1.25
CA GLU A 169 -8.05 -4.01 2.44
C GLU A 169 -6.56 -3.72 2.55
N PHE A 170 -6.21 -2.71 3.37
CA PHE A 170 -4.83 -2.45 3.79
C PHE A 170 -4.35 -3.47 4.83
N VAL A 171 -3.06 -3.79 4.77
CA VAL A 171 -2.38 -4.72 5.68
C VAL A 171 -2.03 -4.04 7.01
N GLY A 172 -1.92 -4.81 8.10
CA GLY A 172 -1.32 -4.37 9.37
C GLY A 172 -2.29 -4.41 10.56
N VAL A 173 -3.43 -3.72 10.48
CA VAL A 173 -4.35 -3.57 11.63
C VAL A 173 -5.14 -4.85 11.90
N ARG A 174 -5.58 -5.56 10.86
CA ARG A 174 -6.50 -6.71 10.97
C ARG A 174 -5.87 -7.99 10.43
N ASP A 175 -4.55 -8.08 10.59
CA ASP A 175 -3.78 -9.22 10.13
C ASP A 175 -4.05 -10.44 11.00
N ARG A 176 -4.25 -11.58 10.33
CA ARG A 176 -4.40 -12.85 11.04
C ARG A 176 -3.05 -13.22 11.65
N VAL A 177 -2.88 -13.01 12.95
CA VAL A 177 -1.70 -13.46 13.67
C VAL A 177 -1.86 -14.96 13.90
N VAL A 178 -0.98 -15.77 13.31
CA VAL A 178 -0.92 -17.21 13.60
C VAL A 178 -0.26 -17.35 14.97
N GLN A 179 -1.09 -17.44 16.01
CA GLN A 179 -0.62 -17.78 17.35
C GLN A 179 -0.25 -19.26 17.34
N ARG A 180 1.05 -19.56 17.40
CA ARG A 180 1.51 -20.93 17.61
C ARG A 180 1.25 -21.25 19.08
N SER A 181 0.47 -22.28 19.35
CA SER A 181 0.26 -22.75 20.72
C SER A 181 1.62 -23.10 21.33
N VAL A 182 1.98 -22.42 22.41
CA VAL A 182 3.15 -22.79 23.22
C VAL A 182 2.75 -24.04 24.00
N ALA A 183 3.57 -25.09 23.91
CA ALA A 183 3.37 -26.26 24.75
C ALA A 183 3.48 -25.81 26.23
N PRO A 184 2.57 -26.25 27.11
CA PRO A 184 2.68 -25.93 28.53
C PRO A 184 4.05 -26.40 29.04
N SER A 185 4.77 -25.53 29.73
CA SER A 185 5.98 -25.91 30.44
C SER A 185 5.57 -26.59 31.73
N PHE A 186 6.01 -27.83 31.92
CA PHE A 186 5.88 -28.54 33.18
C PHE A 186 7.17 -28.36 33.97
N GLU A 187 7.08 -28.29 35.31
CA GLU A 187 8.21 -27.99 36.20
C GLU A 187 9.39 -29.00 36.08
N ASP A 188 9.15 -30.17 35.48
CA ASP A 188 10.15 -31.23 35.29
C ASP A 188 11.08 -31.05 34.06
N ASP A 189 10.90 -30.02 33.22
CA ASP A 189 11.68 -29.83 31.99
C ASP A 189 13.08 -29.19 32.19
N VAL A 190 13.55 -29.06 33.44
CA VAL A 190 14.85 -28.43 33.76
C VAL A 190 16.08 -29.27 33.34
N VAL A 191 15.91 -30.53 32.90
CA VAL A 191 17.05 -31.44 32.58
C VAL A 191 17.20 -31.74 31.08
N LYS A 192 16.95 -30.77 30.19
CA LYS A 192 17.45 -30.89 28.80
C LYS A 192 18.21 -29.66 28.36
N ALA A 193 19.53 -29.80 28.35
CA ALA A 193 20.50 -28.84 27.85
C ALA A 193 20.07 -28.28 26.47
N PRO A 194 20.33 -27.00 26.18
CA PRO A 194 19.89 -26.37 24.94
C PRO A 194 20.58 -27.05 23.76
N ARG A 195 19.80 -27.73 22.92
CA ARG A 195 20.24 -28.15 21.59
C ARG A 195 20.41 -26.89 20.76
N LYS A 196 21.65 -26.58 20.40
CA LYS A 196 22.03 -25.51 19.46
C LYS A 196 21.05 -25.49 18.27
N PRO A 197 20.50 -24.33 17.84
CA PRO A 197 19.69 -24.28 16.64
C PRO A 197 20.56 -24.66 15.44
N ALA A 198 20.09 -25.64 14.66
CA ALA A 198 20.70 -26.02 13.40
C ALA A 198 20.68 -24.81 12.45
N ALA A 199 21.83 -24.53 11.86
CA ALA A 199 22.03 -23.46 10.89
C ALA A 199 21.06 -23.60 9.70
N GLU A 200 20.61 -22.45 9.19
CA GLU A 200 19.94 -22.30 7.91
C GLU A 200 20.78 -22.94 6.79
N GLU A 201 20.25 -23.99 6.19
CA GLU A 201 20.75 -24.53 4.94
C GLU A 201 20.10 -23.73 3.79
N THR A 202 20.83 -22.75 3.28
CA THR A 202 20.57 -22.12 1.99
C THR A 202 20.82 -23.14 0.88
N ALA A 203 19.76 -23.54 0.18
CA ALA A 203 19.85 -24.36 -1.01
C ALA A 203 20.32 -23.51 -2.21
N GLU A 204 21.55 -23.73 -2.68
CA GLU A 204 21.96 -23.37 -4.04
C GLU A 204 21.69 -24.55 -5.00
N PRO A 205 21.32 -24.29 -6.27
CA PRO A 205 20.97 -25.34 -7.23
C PRO A 205 22.22 -25.99 -7.83
N GLY A 206 22.22 -27.33 -7.87
CA GLY A 206 23.31 -28.14 -8.40
C GLY A 206 23.55 -27.98 -9.90
N ASP A 207 24.83 -27.83 -10.24
CA ASP A 207 25.37 -27.95 -11.59
C ASP A 207 25.41 -29.43 -11.98
N ALA A 208 24.82 -29.76 -13.12
CA ALA A 208 24.72 -31.12 -13.64
C ALA A 208 25.90 -31.40 -14.58
N GLU A 209 26.94 -32.04 -14.04
CA GLU A 209 28.05 -32.54 -14.84
C GLU A 209 27.61 -33.78 -15.63
N LYS A 210 27.57 -33.65 -16.96
CA LYS A 210 27.40 -34.76 -17.91
C LYS A 210 28.73 -35.50 -18.08
N LYS A 211 28.72 -36.79 -17.75
CA LYS A 211 29.64 -37.87 -18.16
C LYS A 211 28.82 -39.16 -18.05
N ASP A 212 28.71 -40.10 -18.98
CA ASP A 212 29.37 -40.42 -20.25
C ASP A 212 28.39 -41.33 -21.05
N ALA A 213 28.54 -41.43 -22.38
CA ALA A 213 28.54 -42.72 -23.12
C ALA A 213 28.58 -42.52 -24.65
N GLU A 214 29.58 -43.18 -25.24
CA GLU A 214 29.79 -43.57 -26.66
C GLU A 214 30.48 -42.58 -27.61
#